data_AF-A0A1S4EBD8-F1
#
_entry.id   AF-A0A1S4EBD8-F1
#
_cell.length_a   1.000
_cell.length_b   1.000
_cell.length_c   1.000
_cell.angle_alpha   90.00
_cell.angle_beta   90.00
_cell.angle_gamma   90.00
#
_symmetry.space_group_name_H-M   'P 1'
#
loop_
_entity.id
_entity.type
_entity.pdbx_description
1 polymer ?
#
loop_
_entity_poly.entity_id
_entity_poly.type
_entity_poly.pdbx_seq_one_letter_code
_entity_poly.pdbx_strand_id
1 'polypeptide(L)'
;MGYETEGIYKSLRSTLDELGYHQALSFDSLYLVKALVGDLIKTTQSLKHYKELSQKTLETCSELEVGIEPYKQDNARLIQECNHLNKKLIAQKDQHTDVQKGKSSMSINENAWSFLLFDSDSTIQGIKKRRSTPPAK
;
A
#
# COMPACT_ATOMS: atom_id res chain seq x y z
N MET A 1 -41.18 55.31 -18.65
CA MET A 1 -39.75 55.17 -18.99
C MET A 1 -38.81 55.86 -17.99
N GLY A 2 -39.12 57.04 -17.43
CA GLY A 2 -38.21 57.73 -16.48
C GLY A 2 -38.14 57.19 -15.04
N TYR A 3 -39.22 56.57 -14.54
CA TYR A 3 -39.25 56.07 -13.15
C TYR A 3 -38.39 54.82 -12.92
N GLU A 4 -38.24 53.98 -13.94
CA GLU A 4 -37.48 52.72 -13.84
C GLU A 4 -35.97 52.97 -13.83
N THR A 5 -35.51 53.93 -14.66
CA THR A 5 -34.11 54.36 -14.70
C THR A 5 -33.67 55.06 -13.41
N GLU A 6 -34.55 55.82 -12.76
CA GLU A 6 -34.26 56.46 -11.47
C GLU A 6 -34.01 55.42 -10.36
N GLY A 7 -34.82 54.36 -10.31
CA GLY A 7 -34.63 53.26 -9.35
C GLY A 7 -33.32 52.51 -9.57
N ILE A 8 -32.98 52.26 -10.84
CA ILE A 8 -31.71 51.61 -11.21
C ILE A 8 -30.52 52.49 -10.83
N TYR A 9 -30.60 53.80 -11.10
CA TYR A 9 -29.55 54.76 -10.76
C TYR A 9 -29.30 54.80 -9.24
N LYS A 10 -30.36 54.92 -8.43
CA LYS A 10 -30.22 54.95 -6.96
C LYS A 10 -29.57 53.67 -6.42
N SER A 11 -30.01 52.50 -6.90
CA SER A 11 -29.44 51.22 -6.49
C SER A 11 -27.96 51.10 -6.89
N LEU A 12 -27.62 51.38 -8.15
CA LEU A 12 -26.24 51.31 -8.62
C LEU A 12 -25.36 52.32 -7.88
N ARG A 13 -25.89 53.51 -7.60
CA ARG A 13 -25.15 54.55 -6.89
C ARG A 13 -24.83 54.14 -5.47
N SER A 14 -25.78 53.58 -4.73
CA SER A 14 -25.54 53.02 -3.38
C SER A 14 -24.42 51.99 -3.41
N THR A 15 -24.46 51.05 -4.35
CA THR A 15 -23.43 50.01 -4.48
C THR A 15 -22.07 50.59 -4.85
N LEU A 16 -22.02 51.58 -5.75
CA LEU A 16 -20.76 52.24 -6.11
C LEU A 16 -20.20 53.07 -4.94
N ASP A 17 -21.04 53.76 -4.19
CA ASP A 17 -20.63 54.52 -3.00
C ASP A 17 -20.10 53.60 -1.90
N GLU A 18 -20.72 52.43 -1.67
CA GLU A 18 -20.21 51.38 -0.77
C GLU A 18 -18.84 50.83 -1.21
N LEU A 19 -18.61 50.78 -2.52
CA LEU A 19 -17.33 50.41 -3.13
C LEU A 19 -16.31 51.58 -3.17
N GLY A 20 -16.70 52.78 -2.73
CA GLY A 20 -15.85 53.99 -2.70
C GLY A 20 -15.76 54.76 -4.03
N TYR A 21 -16.59 54.42 -5.02
CA TYR A 21 -16.62 55.09 -6.32
C TYR A 21 -17.61 56.26 -6.30
N HIS A 22 -17.09 57.45 -5.99
CA HIS A 22 -17.92 58.65 -5.86
C HIS A 22 -18.03 59.48 -7.16
N GLN A 23 -17.40 59.07 -8.27
CA GLN A 23 -17.42 59.83 -9.53
C GLN A 23 -18.83 59.99 -10.11
N ALA A 24 -19.08 61.10 -10.81
CA ALA A 24 -20.36 61.33 -11.47
C ALA A 24 -20.58 60.31 -12.60
N LEU A 25 -21.77 59.70 -12.65
CA LEU A 25 -22.12 58.67 -13.63
C LEU A 25 -22.99 59.25 -14.74
N SER A 26 -22.59 59.06 -16.01
CA SER A 26 -23.39 59.44 -17.17
C SER A 26 -24.56 58.47 -17.39
N PHE A 27 -25.71 59.00 -17.80
CA PHE A 27 -26.94 58.23 -18.00
C PHE A 27 -26.80 57.18 -19.12
N ASP A 28 -26.02 57.48 -20.16
CA ASP A 28 -25.79 56.58 -21.30
C ASP A 28 -25.05 55.30 -20.90
N SER A 29 -24.26 55.37 -19.83
CA SER A 29 -23.45 54.26 -19.32
C SER A 29 -24.14 53.44 -18.22
N LEU A 30 -25.32 53.88 -17.75
CA LEU A 30 -25.97 53.37 -16.54
C LEU A 30 -26.19 51.84 -16.57
N TYR A 31 -26.77 51.34 -17.67
CA TYR A 31 -27.10 49.93 -17.79
C TYR A 31 -25.85 49.04 -17.93
N LEU A 32 -24.83 49.51 -18.65
CA LEU A 32 -23.57 48.80 -18.80
C LEU A 32 -22.85 48.68 -17.46
N VAL A 33 -22.75 49.78 -16.71
CA VAL A 33 -22.09 49.78 -15.40
C VAL A 33 -22.87 48.90 -14.42
N LYS A 34 -24.21 48.92 -14.45
CA LYS A 34 -25.03 47.98 -13.66
C LYS A 34 -24.71 46.52 -13.97
N ALA A 35 -24.62 46.16 -15.25
CA ALA A 35 -24.32 44.80 -15.67
C ALA A 35 -22.92 44.37 -15.20
N LEU A 36 -21.91 45.21 -15.43
CA LEU A 36 -20.53 44.95 -15.02
C LEU A 36 -20.38 44.81 -13.51
N VAL A 37 -21.02 45.68 -12.72
CA VAL A 37 -21.00 45.58 -11.26
C VAL A 37 -21.70 44.28 -10.81
N GLY A 38 -22.82 43.92 -11.44
CA GLY A 38 -23.51 42.66 -11.17
C GLY A 38 -22.63 41.43 -11.44
N ASP A 39 -21.90 41.43 -12.56
CA ASP A 39 -20.98 40.35 -12.91
C ASP A 39 -19.76 40.32 -11.98
N LEU A 40 -19.24 41.48 -11.58
CA LEU A 40 -18.14 41.56 -10.62
C LEU A 40 -18.54 41.02 -9.24
N ILE A 41 -19.75 41.34 -8.77
CA ILE A 41 -20.28 40.81 -7.51
C ILE A 41 -20.41 39.29 -7.60
N LYS A 42 -21.03 38.78 -8.67
CA LYS A 42 -21.20 37.34 -8.88
C LYS A 42 -19.86 36.61 -8.92
N THR A 43 -18.93 37.08 -9.75
CA THR A 43 -17.59 36.46 -9.88
C THR A 43 -16.82 36.52 -8.56
N THR A 44 -16.91 37.61 -7.81
CA THR A 44 -16.28 37.72 -6.48
C THR A 44 -16.89 36.76 -5.47
N GLN A 45 -18.23 36.60 -5.47
CA GLN A 45 -18.92 35.64 -4.61
C GLN A 45 -18.55 34.20 -4.97
N SER A 46 -18.54 33.86 -6.26
CA SER A 46 -18.09 32.55 -6.74
C SER A 46 -16.63 32.29 -6.35
N LEU A 47 -15.75 33.27 -6.52
CA LEU A 47 -14.34 33.14 -6.14
C LEU A 47 -14.17 32.90 -4.64
N LYS A 48 -14.89 33.63 -3.78
CA LYS A 48 -14.89 33.40 -2.33
C LYS A 48 -15.35 31.98 -2.00
N HIS A 49 -16.45 31.53 -2.61
CA HIS A 49 -16.98 30.19 -2.42
C HIS A 49 -15.98 29.10 -2.79
N TYR A 50 -15.37 29.18 -3.98
CA TYR A 50 -14.38 28.18 -4.42
C TYR A 50 -13.10 28.21 -3.59
N LYS A 51 -12.69 29.40 -3.11
CA LYS A 51 -11.55 29.51 -2.20
C LYS A 51 -11.83 28.77 -0.87
N GLU A 52 -12.99 29.02 -0.26
CA GLU A 52 -13.42 28.32 0.96
C GLU A 52 -13.54 26.81 0.74
N LEU A 53 -14.11 26.38 -0.39
CA LEU A 53 -14.22 24.97 -0.73
C LEU A 53 -12.84 24.32 -0.87
N SER A 54 -11.92 24.97 -1.58
CA SER A 54 -10.55 24.47 -1.75
C SER A 54 -9.82 24.31 -0.41
N GLN A 55 -10.02 25.26 0.50
CA GLN A 55 -9.41 25.22 1.82
C GLN A 55 -9.97 24.04 2.64
N LYS A 56 -11.30 23.86 2.66
CA LYS A 56 -11.93 22.73 3.33
C LYS A 56 -11.46 21.39 2.76
N THR A 57 -11.35 21.28 1.44
CA THR A 57 -10.85 20.07 0.79
C THR A 57 -9.40 19.78 1.19
N LEU A 58 -8.53 20.79 1.24
CA LEU A 58 -7.15 20.63 1.71
C LEU A 58 -7.07 20.17 3.18
N GLU A 59 -7.88 20.77 4.05
CA GLU A 59 -7.98 20.39 5.45
C GLU A 59 -8.44 18.92 5.59
N THR A 60 -9.50 18.53 4.88
CA THR A 60 -9.98 17.14 4.87
C THR A 60 -8.95 16.16 4.32
N CYS A 61 -8.24 16.51 3.23
CA CYS A 61 -7.15 15.69 2.70
C CYS A 61 -6.04 15.51 3.73
N SER A 62 -5.63 16.57 4.42
CA SER A 62 -4.61 16.51 5.47
C SER A 62 -5.06 15.61 6.64
N GLU A 63 -6.32 15.71 7.06
CA GLU A 63 -6.89 14.86 8.12
C GLU A 63 -6.91 13.38 7.71
N LEU A 64 -7.31 13.09 6.47
CA LEU A 64 -7.30 11.74 5.93
C LEU A 64 -5.87 11.18 5.84
N GLU A 65 -4.90 11.97 5.42
CA GLU A 65 -3.49 11.56 5.39
C GLU A 65 -3.00 11.18 6.79
N VAL A 66 -3.29 12.00 7.80
CA VAL A 66 -2.96 11.71 9.21
C VAL A 66 -3.66 10.44 9.68
N GLY A 67 -4.92 10.22 9.29
CA GLY A 67 -5.67 9.00 9.63
C GLY A 67 -5.14 7.73 8.96
N ILE A 68 -4.57 7.84 7.75
CA ILE A 68 -4.05 6.71 6.98
C ILE A 68 -2.61 6.34 7.39
N GLU A 69 -1.83 7.31 7.88
CA GLU A 69 -0.45 7.12 8.31
C GLU A 69 -0.22 5.94 9.28
N PRO A 70 -1.03 5.74 10.36
CA PRO A 70 -0.85 4.58 11.24
C PRO A 70 -1.05 3.26 10.50
N TYR A 71 -2.02 3.18 9.58
CA TYR A 71 -2.26 1.96 8.80
C TYR A 71 -1.12 1.67 7.82
N LYS A 72 -0.50 2.70 7.23
CA LYS A 72 0.70 2.53 6.39
C LYS A 72 1.86 1.98 7.20
N GLN A 73 2.09 2.51 8.39
CA GLN A 73 3.16 2.06 9.29
C GLN A 73 2.94 0.62 9.76
N ASP A 74 1.72 0.28 10.15
CA ASP A 74 1.37 -1.08 10.59
C ASP A 74 1.48 -2.08 9.44
N ASN A 75 1.00 -1.73 8.23
CA ASN A 75 1.17 -2.59 7.06
C ASN A 75 2.64 -2.82 6.72
N ALA A 76 3.48 -1.79 6.78
CA ALA A 76 4.91 -1.94 6.54
C ALA A 76 5.55 -2.89 7.56
N ARG A 77 5.17 -2.78 8.84
CA ARG A 77 5.62 -3.67 9.91
C ARG A 77 5.18 -5.11 9.70
N LEU A 78 3.89 -5.32 9.38
CA LEU A 78 3.33 -6.64 9.12
C LEU A 78 3.99 -7.32 7.92
N ILE A 79 4.24 -6.57 6.84
CA ILE A 79 4.95 -7.09 5.66
C ILE A 79 6.38 -7.52 6.02
N GLN A 80 7.10 -6.73 6.82
CA GLN A 80 8.44 -7.09 7.28
C GLN A 80 8.42 -8.37 8.12
N GLU A 81 7.49 -8.48 9.06
CA GLU A 81 7.34 -9.68 9.89
C GLU A 81 6.97 -10.91 9.06
N CYS A 82 5.99 -10.77 8.17
CA CYS A 82 5.54 -11.85 7.29
C CYS A 82 6.69 -12.36 6.41
N ASN A 83 7.47 -11.44 5.82
CA ASN A 83 8.64 -11.79 5.03
C ASN A 83 9.73 -12.48 5.87
N HIS A 84 9.96 -12.03 7.10
CA HIS A 84 10.92 -12.65 8.02
C HIS A 84 10.51 -14.07 8.40
N LEU A 85 9.23 -14.25 8.76
CA LEU A 85 8.67 -15.55 9.10
C LEU A 85 8.71 -16.50 7.90
N ASN A 86 8.37 -16.03 6.70
CA ASN A 86 8.45 -16.82 5.49
C ASN A 86 9.88 -17.31 5.21
N LYS A 87 10.88 -16.44 5.36
CA LYS A 87 12.31 -16.82 5.24
C LYS A 87 12.71 -17.88 6.26
N LYS A 88 12.28 -17.74 7.52
CA LYS A 88 12.54 -18.74 8.56
C LYS A 88 11.91 -20.08 8.24
N LEU A 89 10.66 -20.09 7.76
CA LEU A 89 9.93 -21.30 7.40
C LEU A 89 10.64 -22.03 6.26
N ILE A 90 11.06 -21.31 5.21
CA ILE A 90 11.84 -21.88 4.11
C ILE A 90 13.13 -22.52 4.64
N ALA A 91 13.90 -21.81 5.46
CA ALA A 91 15.14 -22.33 6.02
C ALA A 91 14.93 -23.59 6.89
N GLN A 92 13.88 -23.62 7.71
CA GLN A 92 13.53 -24.81 8.51
C GLN A 92 13.12 -25.99 7.63
N LYS A 93 12.39 -25.73 6.56
CA LYS A 93 11.99 -26.77 5.59
C LYS A 93 13.23 -27.35 4.90
N ASP A 94 14.17 -26.52 4.47
CA ASP A 94 15.41 -26.96 3.83
C ASP A 94 16.24 -27.82 4.79
N GLN A 95 16.44 -27.36 6.03
CA GLN A 95 17.11 -28.15 7.08
C GLN A 95 16.43 -29.50 7.31
N HIS A 96 15.10 -29.53 7.40
CA HIS A 96 14.36 -30.78 7.58
C HIS A 96 14.55 -31.73 6.38
N THR A 97 14.57 -31.21 5.15
CA THR A 97 14.84 -32.05 3.96
C THR A 97 16.24 -32.62 3.96
N ASP A 98 17.25 -31.85 4.37
CA ASP A 98 18.63 -32.34 4.42
C ASP A 98 18.85 -33.37 5.52
N VAL A 99 18.24 -33.18 6.69
CA VAL A 99 18.21 -34.20 7.75
C VAL A 99 17.54 -35.48 7.24
N GLN A 100 16.44 -35.37 6.50
CA GLN A 100 15.74 -36.54 5.95
C GLN A 100 16.60 -37.28 4.92
N LYS A 101 17.29 -36.57 4.02
CA LYS A 101 18.25 -37.17 3.08
C LYS A 101 19.38 -37.89 3.81
N GLY A 102 19.93 -37.28 4.87
CA GLY A 102 20.98 -37.89 5.70
C GLY A 102 20.51 -39.16 6.41
N LYS A 103 19.29 -39.19 6.92
CA LYS A 103 18.69 -40.40 7.51
C LYS A 103 18.52 -41.51 6.47
N SER A 104 18.06 -41.19 5.27
CA SER A 104 17.92 -42.16 4.18
C SER A 104 19.26 -42.74 3.75
N SER A 105 20.31 -41.92 3.60
CA SER A 105 21.65 -42.42 3.24
C SER A 105 22.26 -43.28 4.36
N MET A 106 22.05 -42.91 5.63
CA MET A 106 22.49 -43.69 6.78
C MET A 106 21.81 -45.05 6.83
N SER A 107 20.49 -45.11 6.60
CA SER A 107 19.75 -46.38 6.52
C SER A 107 20.23 -47.26 5.38
N ILE A 108 20.52 -46.70 4.20
CA ILE A 108 21.10 -47.46 3.07
C ILE A 108 22.46 -48.03 3.46
N ASN A 109 23.32 -47.23 4.10
CA ASN A 109 24.65 -47.65 4.53
C ASN A 109 24.57 -48.76 5.58
N GLU A 110 23.71 -48.63 6.60
CA GLU A 110 23.49 -49.66 7.63
C GLU A 110 23.01 -50.99 7.02
N ASN A 111 22.10 -50.92 6.05
CA ASN A 111 21.64 -52.11 5.33
C ASN A 111 22.79 -52.77 4.54
N ALA A 112 23.65 -51.98 3.90
CA ALA A 112 24.82 -52.49 3.18
C ALA A 112 25.84 -53.14 4.12
N TRP A 113 26.14 -52.52 5.27
CA TRP A 113 27.02 -53.10 6.29
C TRP A 113 26.46 -54.41 6.85
N SER A 114 25.15 -54.45 7.12
CA SER A 114 24.47 -55.66 7.60
C SER A 114 24.56 -56.80 6.57
N PHE A 115 24.42 -56.49 5.28
CA PHE A 115 24.58 -57.46 4.20
C PHE A 115 26.01 -58.00 4.11
N LEU A 116 27.02 -57.12 4.12
CA LEU A 116 28.43 -57.53 4.07
C LEU A 116 28.83 -58.36 5.29
N LEU A 117 28.34 -57.98 6.48
CA LEU A 117 28.58 -58.75 7.70
C LEU A 117 27.98 -60.16 7.58
N PHE A 118 26.75 -60.27 7.10
CA PHE A 118 26.09 -61.56 6.86
C PHE A 118 26.86 -62.44 5.87
N ASP A 119 27.33 -61.87 4.75
CA ASP A 119 28.11 -62.59 3.74
C ASP A 119 29.45 -63.09 4.29
N SER A 120 30.12 -62.26 5.10
CA SER A 120 31.36 -62.63 5.77
C SER A 120 31.17 -63.78 6.77
N ASP A 121 30.11 -63.74 7.59
CA ASP A 121 29.78 -64.80 8.54
C ASP A 121 29.44 -66.11 7.84
N SER A 122 28.66 -66.05 6.76
CA SER A 122 28.34 -67.20 5.90
C SER A 122 29.61 -67.83 5.31
N THR A 123 30.53 -67.00 4.81
CA THR A 123 31.81 -67.43 4.28
C THR A 123 32.67 -68.11 5.34
N ILE A 124 32.76 -67.54 6.54
CA ILE A 124 33.50 -68.11 7.68
C ILE A 124 32.92 -69.46 8.07
N GLN A 125 31.59 -69.58 8.17
CA GLN A 125 30.94 -70.87 8.47
C GLN A 125 31.21 -71.91 7.37
N GLY A 126 31.18 -71.50 6.10
CA GLY A 126 31.53 -72.35 4.97
C GLY A 126 32.97 -72.87 5.04
N ILE A 127 33.94 -72.00 5.34
CA ILE A 127 35.35 -72.39 5.54
C ILE A 127 35.47 -73.36 6.73
N LYS A 128 34.79 -73.06 7.85
CA LYS A 128 34.80 -73.90 9.05
C LYS A 128 34.26 -75.30 8.74
N LYS A 129 33.15 -75.41 8.01
CA LYS A 129 32.53 -76.69 7.62
C LYS A 129 33.42 -77.54 6.71
N ARG A 130 34.19 -76.93 5.79
CA ARG A 130 35.17 -77.63 4.95
C ARG A 130 36.38 -78.15 5.72
N ARG A 131 36.78 -77.47 6.80
CA ARG A 131 37.88 -77.92 7.67
C ARG A 131 37.46 -79.04 8.64
N SER A 132 36.17 -79.13 8.99
CA SER A 132 35.64 -80.17 9.88
C SER A 132 35.12 -81.42 9.16
N THR A 133 35.09 -81.46 7.82
CA THR A 133 34.89 -82.69 7.05
C THR A 133 36.21 -83.47 6.94
N PRO A 134 36.29 -84.73 7.39
CA PRO A 134 37.52 -85.52 7.31
C PRO A 134 37.85 -85.87 5.84
N PRO A 135 39.13 -86.00 5.46
CA PRO A 135 39.50 -86.41 4.12
C PRO A 135 38.94 -87.81 3.85
N ALA A 136 38.15 -87.94 2.79
CA ALA A 136 37.68 -89.23 2.31
C ALA A 136 38.91 -90.08 1.94
N LYS A 137 38.99 -91.26 2.58
CA LYS A 137 39.97 -92.31 2.27
C LYS A 137 39.73 -92.89 0.88
#